data_AF-A0A2T0G6K5-F1
#
_entry.id   AF-A0A2T0G6K5-F1
#
_cell.length_a   1.000
_cell.length_b   1.000
_cell.length_c   1.000
_cell.angle_alpha   90.00
_cell.angle_beta   90.00
_cell.angle_gamma   90.00
#
_symmetry.space_group_name_H-M   'P 1'
#
loop_
_entity.id
_entity.type
_entity.pdbx_description
1 polymer ?
#
loop_
_entity_poly.entity_id
_entity_poly.type
_entity_poly.pdbx_seq_one_letter_code
_entity_poly.pdbx_strand_id
1 'polypeptide(L)'
;MKEIIFSLMSMIVGAFVSYFTLNRNLSDSLDSKSGWRKKLFEVASTYELTLDHAQTVRATLRFLPQDKAVEPYSFAWFSNIMIKHLDDYILSDKYQMEEKKSWENTKKIKGFYIQWMKIEELRKNKVIKLKDFDAKIVRLFAMFLLKYHYENISSMGPKEYLFMAKKNKNKTYNPLVAETYYNYIELIKEEI
;
A
#
# COMPACT_ATOMS: atom_id res chain seq x y z
N MET A 1 -44.11 -11.90 31.96
CA MET A 1 -43.03 -12.73 31.36
C MET A 1 -42.69 -12.32 29.92
N LYS A 2 -43.66 -12.27 28.98
CA LYS A 2 -43.40 -11.91 27.57
C LYS A 2 -42.80 -10.50 27.37
N GLU A 3 -43.26 -9.50 28.11
CA GLU A 3 -42.74 -8.12 28.03
C GLU A 3 -41.30 -8.00 28.53
N ILE A 4 -40.96 -8.70 29.63
CA ILE A 4 -39.59 -8.75 30.16
C ILE A 4 -38.66 -9.41 29.15
N ILE A 5 -39.09 -10.51 28.51
CA ILE A 5 -38.32 -11.17 27.45
C ILE A 5 -38.12 -10.24 26.25
N PHE A 6 -39.16 -9.50 25.85
CA PHE A 6 -39.06 -8.56 24.72
C PHE A 6 -38.11 -7.38 25.01
N SER A 7 -38.16 -6.85 26.24
CA SER A 7 -37.23 -5.82 26.72
C SER A 7 -35.78 -6.31 26.70
N LEU A 8 -35.53 -7.54 27.16
CA LEU A 8 -34.20 -8.15 27.20
C LEU A 8 -33.67 -8.43 25.78
N MET A 9 -34.52 -8.88 24.85
CA MET A 9 -34.15 -9.07 23.45
C MET A 9 -33.83 -7.75 22.75
N SER A 10 -34.61 -6.70 22.98
CA SER A 10 -34.33 -5.35 22.46
C SER A 10 -33.02 -4.78 22.99
N MET A 11 -32.70 -5.03 24.28
CA MET A 11 -31.43 -4.62 24.88
C MET A 11 -30.23 -5.34 24.24
N ILE A 12 -30.34 -6.64 23.97
CA ILE A 12 -29.30 -7.44 23.30
C ILE A 12 -29.09 -6.95 21.86
N VAL A 13 -30.17 -6.73 21.11
CA VAL A 13 -30.09 -6.21 19.73
C VAL A 13 -29.47 -4.81 19.72
N GLY A 14 -29.87 -3.94 20.66
CA GLY A 14 -29.29 -2.60 20.81
C GLY A 14 -27.79 -2.66 21.09
N ALA A 15 -27.36 -3.47 22.06
CA ALA A 15 -25.95 -3.67 22.36
C ALA A 15 -25.16 -4.20 21.16
N PHE A 16 -25.75 -5.10 20.37
CA PHE A 16 -25.13 -5.65 19.17
C PHE A 16 -24.97 -4.59 18.07
N VAL A 17 -25.99 -3.77 17.82
CA VAL A 17 -25.94 -2.67 16.85
C VAL A 17 -24.96 -1.58 17.29
N SER A 18 -24.90 -1.26 18.59
CA SER A 18 -23.94 -0.30 19.14
C SER A 18 -22.51 -0.80 19.01
N TYR A 19 -22.24 -2.06 19.36
CA TYR A 19 -20.93 -2.69 19.17
C TYR A 19 -20.51 -2.68 17.69
N PHE A 20 -21.45 -2.99 16.79
CA PHE A 20 -21.21 -2.96 15.35
C PHE A 20 -20.85 -1.57 14.84
N THR A 21 -21.65 -0.56 15.20
CA THR A 21 -21.42 0.84 14.82
C THR A 21 -20.10 1.35 15.36
N LEU A 22 -19.76 1.02 16.61
CA LEU A 22 -18.49 1.39 17.22
C LEU A 22 -17.30 0.81 16.44
N ASN A 23 -17.35 -0.47 16.06
CA ASN A 23 -16.25 -1.12 15.36
C ASN A 23 -16.04 -0.56 13.94
N ARG A 24 -17.13 -0.23 13.23
CA ARG A 24 -17.03 0.50 11.94
C ARG A 24 -16.45 1.89 12.13
N ASN A 25 -16.93 2.63 13.12
CA ASN A 25 -16.44 3.98 13.43
C ASN A 25 -14.96 3.97 13.82
N LEU A 26 -14.48 2.93 14.50
CA LEU A 26 -13.05 2.78 14.82
C LEU A 26 -12.21 2.59 13.55
N SER A 27 -12.60 1.69 12.65
CA SER A 27 -11.89 1.46 11.39
C SER A 27 -11.90 2.71 10.51
N ASP A 28 -13.03 3.40 10.44
CA ASP A 28 -13.17 4.64 9.66
C ASP A 28 -12.38 5.80 10.28
N SER A 29 -12.36 5.89 11.62
CA SER A 29 -11.54 6.85 12.34
C SER A 29 -10.04 6.61 12.13
N LEU A 30 -9.58 5.37 12.13
CA LEU A 30 -8.17 5.04 11.86
C LEU A 30 -7.77 5.40 10.42
N ASP A 31 -8.66 5.15 9.46
CA ASP A 31 -8.45 5.57 8.08
C ASP A 31 -8.40 7.10 7.94
N SER A 32 -9.38 7.79 8.51
CA SER A 32 -9.48 9.25 8.51
C SER A 32 -8.27 9.91 9.16
N LYS A 33 -7.78 9.36 10.28
CA LYS A 33 -6.60 9.87 11.00
C LYS A 33 -5.29 9.65 10.26
N SER A 34 -5.13 8.51 9.58
CA SER A 34 -3.88 8.20 8.87
C SER A 34 -3.85 8.76 7.44
N GLY A 35 -5.01 8.98 6.83
CA GLY A 35 -5.16 9.56 5.49
C GLY A 35 -4.54 8.72 4.38
N TRP A 36 -4.29 7.43 4.62
CA TRP A 36 -3.50 6.59 3.71
C TRP A 36 -4.19 6.39 2.35
N ARG A 37 -5.52 6.31 2.29
CA ARG A 37 -6.27 6.25 1.02
C ARG A 37 -6.04 7.48 0.16
N LYS A 38 -6.11 8.67 0.78
CA LYS A 38 -5.85 9.94 0.09
C LYS A 38 -4.43 9.97 -0.47
N LYS A 39 -3.44 9.53 0.33
CA LYS A 39 -2.03 9.44 -0.09
C LYS A 39 -1.81 8.44 -1.21
N LEU A 40 -2.42 7.25 -1.16
CA LEU A 40 -2.33 6.28 -2.24
C LEU A 40 -3.02 6.77 -3.52
N PHE A 41 -4.15 7.47 -3.39
CA PHE A 41 -4.82 8.07 -4.53
C PHE A 41 -3.94 9.13 -5.19
N GLU A 42 -3.30 9.99 -4.39
CA GLU A 42 -2.32 10.96 -4.84
C GLU A 42 -1.15 10.29 -5.59
N VAL A 43 -0.57 9.22 -5.03
CA VAL A 43 0.47 8.41 -5.71
C VAL A 43 -0.03 7.86 -7.04
N ALA A 44 -1.26 7.34 -7.08
CA ALA A 44 -1.84 6.78 -8.29
C ALA A 44 -2.12 7.85 -9.37
N SER A 45 -2.55 9.04 -8.96
CA SER A 45 -2.94 10.14 -9.86
C SER A 45 -1.77 11.04 -10.30
N THR A 46 -0.64 10.98 -9.62
CA THR A 46 0.51 11.84 -9.92
C THR A 46 1.19 11.40 -11.21
N TYR A 47 1.50 12.35 -12.10
CA TYR A 47 2.11 12.08 -13.39
C TYR A 47 3.57 11.60 -13.25
N GLU A 48 4.39 12.34 -12.50
CA GLU A 48 5.78 12.01 -12.20
C GLU A 48 5.93 11.46 -10.77
N LEU A 49 6.24 10.17 -10.65
CA LEU A 49 6.45 9.56 -9.34
C LEU A 49 7.88 9.75 -8.84
N THR A 50 8.03 9.69 -7.52
CA THR A 50 9.24 10.03 -6.79
C THR A 50 9.55 8.92 -5.79
N LEU A 51 10.76 8.86 -5.26
CA LEU A 51 11.09 7.89 -4.22
C LEU A 51 10.19 8.02 -2.98
N ASP A 52 9.76 9.23 -2.64
CA ASP A 52 8.83 9.46 -1.52
C ASP A 52 7.46 8.80 -1.77
N HIS A 53 7.00 8.78 -3.03
CA HIS A 53 5.79 8.07 -3.42
C HIS A 53 5.95 6.56 -3.29
N ALA A 54 7.11 6.00 -3.68
CA ALA A 54 7.41 4.58 -3.45
C ALA A 54 7.46 4.24 -1.95
N GLN A 55 8.09 5.10 -1.14
CA GLN A 55 8.14 4.96 0.31
C GLN A 55 6.75 5.04 0.95
N THR A 56 5.87 5.89 0.41
CA THR A 56 4.47 5.97 0.83
C THR A 56 3.75 4.63 0.60
N VAL A 57 3.89 4.03 -0.58
CA VAL A 57 3.34 2.69 -0.86
C VAL A 57 3.94 1.66 0.09
N ARG A 58 5.27 1.67 0.31
CA ARG A 58 5.93 0.75 1.25
C ARG A 58 5.41 0.86 2.68
N ALA A 59 5.12 2.07 3.14
CA ALA A 59 4.60 2.34 4.49
C ALA A 59 3.14 1.88 4.67
N THR A 60 2.37 1.73 3.59
CA THR A 60 1.02 1.14 3.65
C THR A 60 1.03 -0.38 3.76
N LEU A 61 2.15 -1.01 3.40
CA LEU A 61 2.35 -2.45 3.53
C LEU A 61 2.80 -2.80 4.96
N ARG A 62 2.81 -4.10 5.29
CA ARG A 62 3.29 -4.55 6.60
C ARG A 62 4.76 -4.20 6.81
N PHE A 63 5.11 -3.92 8.07
CA PHE A 63 6.49 -3.68 8.46
C PHE A 63 7.40 -4.87 8.12
N LEU A 64 7.00 -6.07 8.55
CA LEU A 64 7.68 -7.33 8.22
C LEU A 64 6.85 -8.18 7.25
N PRO A 65 7.50 -8.87 6.30
CA PRO A 65 6.83 -9.85 5.45
C PRO A 65 6.28 -11.00 6.30
N GLN A 66 5.27 -11.70 5.77
CA GLN A 66 4.66 -12.81 6.48
C GLN A 66 5.43 -14.12 6.23
N ASP A 67 6.03 -14.69 7.28
CA ASP A 67 6.88 -15.89 7.21
C ASP A 67 6.14 -17.24 7.10
N LYS A 68 4.83 -17.28 7.41
CA LYS A 68 4.07 -18.54 7.42
C LYS A 68 3.59 -18.88 6.02
N ALA A 69 3.53 -20.17 5.65
CA ALA A 69 2.98 -20.67 4.38
C ALA A 69 1.76 -19.84 3.92
N VAL A 70 2.01 -18.97 2.95
CA VAL A 70 1.00 -18.06 2.41
C VAL A 70 0.47 -18.68 1.13
N GLU A 71 -0.85 -18.74 0.99
CA GLU A 71 -1.49 -19.26 -0.23
C GLU A 71 -1.11 -18.37 -1.42
N PRO A 72 -0.69 -18.95 -2.56
CA PRO A 72 -0.46 -18.19 -3.79
C PRO A 72 -1.69 -17.37 -4.17
N TYR A 73 -1.47 -16.17 -4.72
CA TYR A 73 -2.52 -15.22 -5.09
C TYR A 73 -3.42 -14.79 -3.93
N SER A 74 -2.96 -14.90 -2.69
CA SER A 74 -3.57 -14.17 -1.57
C SER A 74 -2.94 -12.79 -1.40
N PHE A 75 -3.65 -11.89 -0.72
CA PHE A 75 -3.14 -10.56 -0.42
C PHE A 75 -1.81 -10.60 0.34
N ALA A 76 -1.69 -11.49 1.33
CA ALA A 76 -0.46 -11.63 2.09
C ALA A 76 0.72 -12.06 1.19
N TRP A 77 0.47 -12.96 0.22
CA TRP A 77 1.50 -13.43 -0.70
C TRP A 77 1.95 -12.30 -1.63
N PHE A 78 0.99 -11.59 -2.21
CA PHE A 78 1.32 -10.49 -3.11
C PHE A 78 1.93 -9.30 -2.37
N SER A 79 1.51 -9.02 -1.13
CA SER A 79 2.12 -7.99 -0.29
C SER A 79 3.60 -8.28 -0.01
N ASN A 80 3.98 -9.55 0.15
CA ASN A 80 5.39 -9.92 0.29
C ASN A 80 6.18 -9.65 -1.01
N ILE A 81 5.57 -9.89 -2.18
CA ILE A 81 6.17 -9.57 -3.48
C ILE A 81 6.35 -8.06 -3.63
N MET A 82 5.33 -7.27 -3.31
CA MET A 82 5.40 -5.80 -3.35
C MET A 82 6.49 -5.26 -2.45
N ILE A 83 6.56 -5.75 -1.19
CA ILE A 83 7.60 -5.37 -0.22
C ILE A 83 8.98 -5.67 -0.80
N LYS A 84 9.19 -6.90 -1.28
CA LYS A 84 10.48 -7.30 -1.86
C LYS A 84 10.86 -6.45 -3.07
N HIS A 85 9.91 -6.19 -3.97
CA HIS A 85 10.18 -5.40 -5.16
C HIS A 85 10.55 -3.96 -4.81
N LEU A 86 9.79 -3.34 -3.89
CA LEU A 86 10.05 -1.99 -3.42
C LEU A 86 11.41 -1.90 -2.70
N ASP A 87 11.69 -2.80 -1.77
CA ASP A 87 12.91 -2.75 -0.94
C ASP A 87 14.17 -3.09 -1.76
N ASP A 88 14.12 -4.11 -2.63
CA ASP A 88 15.31 -4.58 -3.35
C ASP A 88 15.63 -3.75 -4.61
N TYR A 89 14.61 -3.28 -5.34
CA TYR A 89 14.81 -2.68 -6.67
C TYR A 89 14.62 -1.17 -6.70
N ILE A 90 13.67 -0.63 -5.93
CA ILE A 90 13.30 0.79 -6.00
C ILE A 90 13.94 1.60 -4.88
N LEU A 91 13.86 1.10 -3.65
CA LEU A 91 14.30 1.78 -2.43
C LEU A 91 15.71 1.37 -1.98
N SER A 92 16.33 0.40 -2.65
CA SER A 92 17.67 -0.05 -2.28
C SER A 92 18.72 1.05 -2.48
N ASP A 93 19.75 1.04 -1.62
CA ASP A 93 20.86 1.98 -1.68
C ASP A 93 21.56 2.00 -3.06
N LYS A 94 21.43 0.92 -3.85
CA LYS A 94 21.97 0.80 -5.21
C LYS A 94 21.27 1.73 -6.20
N TYR A 95 19.95 1.90 -6.10
CA TYR A 95 19.20 2.84 -6.94
C TYR A 95 19.65 4.28 -6.70
N GLN A 96 19.88 4.65 -5.43
CA GLN A 96 20.44 5.94 -5.06
C GLN A 96 21.89 6.14 -5.51
N MET A 97 22.67 5.06 -5.70
CA MET A 97 24.07 5.10 -6.14
C MET A 97 24.22 5.18 -7.66
N GLU A 98 23.35 4.54 -8.45
CA GLU A 98 23.37 4.58 -9.92
C GLU A 98 22.96 5.96 -10.46
N GLU A 99 21.96 6.61 -9.85
CA GLU A 99 21.61 8.00 -10.17
C GLU A 99 22.77 8.95 -9.82
N LYS A 100 23.43 8.76 -8.67
CA LYS A 100 24.63 9.52 -8.28
C LYS A 100 25.76 9.38 -9.29
N LYS A 101 26.05 8.17 -9.79
CA LYS A 101 27.08 7.93 -10.82
C LYS A 101 26.75 8.56 -12.17
N SER A 102 25.50 8.48 -12.61
CA SER A 102 25.01 9.14 -13.83
C SER A 102 25.22 10.67 -13.75
N TRP A 103 24.93 11.25 -12.58
CA TRP A 103 25.10 12.69 -12.31
C TRP A 103 26.56 13.13 -12.11
N GLU A 104 27.42 12.31 -11.51
CA GLU A 104 28.85 12.59 -11.38
C GLU A 104 29.55 12.66 -12.74
N ASN A 105 29.14 11.81 -13.68
CA ASN A 105 29.63 11.86 -15.06
C ASN A 105 29.21 13.15 -15.78
N THR A 106 28.04 13.71 -15.47
CA THR A 106 27.58 15.01 -16.03
C THR A 106 28.21 16.22 -15.32
N LYS A 107 28.56 16.10 -14.04
CA LYS A 107 29.19 17.18 -13.24
C LYS A 107 30.67 17.39 -13.49
N LYS A 108 31.35 16.46 -14.17
CA LYS A 108 32.77 16.61 -14.55
C LYS A 108 33.07 17.85 -15.43
N ILE A 109 32.06 18.63 -15.82
CA ILE A 109 32.20 19.82 -16.69
C ILE A 109 32.17 21.18 -15.94
N LYS A 110 31.69 21.35 -14.71
CA LYS A 110 31.73 22.69 -14.06
C LYS A 110 32.03 22.64 -12.57
N GLY A 111 33.06 23.38 -12.19
CA GLY A 111 33.70 23.30 -10.88
C GLY A 111 33.17 24.23 -9.79
N PHE A 112 33.88 24.09 -8.66
CA PHE A 112 34.00 24.97 -7.50
C PHE A 112 33.05 24.77 -6.29
N TYR A 113 33.70 24.57 -5.14
CA TYR A 113 33.20 24.07 -3.86
C TYR A 113 32.09 24.91 -3.18
N ILE A 114 31.87 26.16 -3.59
CA ILE A 114 30.73 26.98 -3.09
C ILE A 114 29.40 26.47 -3.68
N GLN A 115 29.44 25.90 -4.89
CA GLN A 115 28.29 25.22 -5.49
C GLN A 115 27.92 23.97 -4.69
N TRP A 116 28.89 23.30 -4.05
CA TRP A 116 28.72 22.01 -3.38
C TRP A 116 27.80 22.08 -2.16
N MET A 117 27.96 23.08 -1.28
CA MET A 117 27.07 23.26 -0.11
C MET A 117 25.62 23.54 -0.53
N LYS A 118 25.43 24.42 -1.53
CA LYS A 118 24.09 24.75 -2.06
C LYS A 118 23.49 23.59 -2.86
N ILE A 119 24.32 22.80 -3.53
CA ILE A 119 23.96 21.52 -4.18
C ILE A 119 23.60 20.48 -3.14
N GLU A 120 24.22 20.45 -1.96
CA GLU A 120 23.94 19.48 -0.91
C GLU A 120 22.62 19.76 -0.19
N GLU A 121 22.33 21.04 0.01
CA GLU A 121 21.04 21.52 0.49
C GLU A 121 19.94 21.30 -0.57
N LEU A 122 20.25 21.57 -1.84
CA LEU A 122 19.39 21.18 -2.96
C LEU A 122 19.28 19.65 -3.10
N ARG A 123 20.30 18.85 -2.77
CA ARG A 123 20.29 17.36 -2.77
C ARG A 123 19.41 16.80 -1.67
N LYS A 124 19.41 17.43 -0.48
CA LYS A 124 18.46 17.14 0.59
C LYS A 124 17.02 17.49 0.21
N ASN A 125 16.85 18.52 -0.63
CA ASN A 125 15.54 18.95 -1.15
C ASN A 125 15.22 18.40 -2.56
N LYS A 126 16.10 17.58 -3.16
CA LYS A 126 15.93 17.10 -4.53
C LYS A 126 15.10 15.85 -4.47
N VAL A 127 13.86 16.02 -4.85
CA VAL A 127 12.93 14.94 -5.11
C VAL A 127 13.53 14.05 -6.22
N ILE A 128 13.97 12.85 -5.85
CA ILE A 128 14.48 11.87 -6.80
C ILE A 128 13.28 11.28 -7.55
N LYS A 129 13.25 11.49 -8.86
CA LYS A 129 12.21 10.95 -9.73
C LYS A 129 12.47 9.47 -9.99
N LEU A 130 11.40 8.68 -10.04
CA LEU A 130 11.47 7.29 -10.46
C LEU A 130 11.61 7.21 -11.98
N LYS A 131 12.27 6.15 -12.48
CA LYS A 131 12.22 5.79 -13.89
C LYS A 131 10.77 5.43 -14.29
N ASP A 132 10.45 5.58 -15.57
CA ASP A 132 9.11 5.33 -16.08
C ASP A 132 8.59 3.92 -15.75
N PHE A 133 9.46 2.91 -15.83
CA PHE A 133 9.16 1.53 -15.42
C PHE A 133 8.80 1.43 -13.93
N ASP A 134 9.66 1.92 -13.04
CA ASP A 134 9.43 1.87 -11.60
C ASP A 134 8.18 2.66 -11.20
N ALA A 135 7.94 3.79 -11.86
CA ALA A 135 6.74 4.60 -11.69
C ALA A 135 5.47 3.82 -12.06
N LYS A 136 5.47 3.03 -13.15
CA LYS A 136 4.35 2.15 -13.52
C LYS A 136 4.09 1.09 -12.44
N ILE A 137 5.15 0.47 -11.90
CA ILE A 137 5.03 -0.55 -10.85
C ILE A 137 4.45 0.04 -9.56
N VAL A 138 4.99 1.18 -9.11
CA VAL A 138 4.51 1.87 -7.89
C VAL A 138 3.05 2.30 -8.07
N ARG A 139 2.67 2.79 -9.25
CA ARG A 139 1.27 3.15 -9.57
C ARG A 139 0.35 1.92 -9.54
N LEU A 140 0.77 0.81 -10.14
CA LEU A 140 0.02 -0.45 -10.10
C LEU A 140 -0.21 -0.90 -8.65
N PHE A 141 0.82 -0.85 -7.82
CA PHE A 141 0.75 -1.21 -6.41
C PHE A 141 -0.22 -0.30 -5.63
N ALA A 142 -0.16 1.02 -5.83
CA ALA A 142 -1.07 1.96 -5.19
C ALA A 142 -2.53 1.71 -5.61
N MET A 143 -2.79 1.52 -6.90
CA MET A 143 -4.13 1.22 -7.42
C MET A 143 -4.68 -0.09 -6.89
N PHE A 144 -3.85 -1.13 -6.84
CA PHE A 144 -4.22 -2.42 -6.27
C PHE A 144 -4.65 -2.30 -4.80
N LEU A 145 -3.85 -1.60 -3.98
CA LEU A 145 -4.17 -1.40 -2.57
C LEU A 145 -5.48 -0.65 -2.37
N LEU A 146 -5.75 0.37 -3.18
CA LEU A 146 -7.02 1.09 -3.16
C LEU A 146 -8.20 0.19 -3.54
N LYS A 147 -8.08 -0.55 -4.65
CA LYS A 147 -9.15 -1.43 -5.17
C LYS A 147 -9.42 -2.60 -4.22
N TYR A 148 -8.37 -3.29 -3.76
CA TYR A 148 -8.47 -4.40 -2.81
C TYR A 148 -9.16 -3.96 -1.52
N HIS A 149 -8.82 -2.77 -1.04
CA HIS A 149 -9.44 -2.21 0.14
C HIS A 149 -10.91 -1.84 -0.08
N TYR A 150 -11.26 -1.21 -1.20
CA TYR A 150 -12.65 -0.90 -1.55
C TYR A 150 -13.52 -2.16 -1.62
N GLU A 151 -13.03 -3.21 -2.29
CA GLU A 151 -13.71 -4.50 -2.37
C GLU A 151 -13.85 -5.19 -1.02
N ASN A 152 -12.84 -5.07 -0.15
CA ASN A 152 -12.95 -5.60 1.21
C ASN A 152 -13.99 -4.85 2.04
N ILE A 153 -14.05 -3.51 1.98
CA ILE A 153 -15.11 -2.74 2.66
C ILE A 153 -16.49 -3.05 2.10
N SER A 154 -16.66 -3.16 0.78
CA SER A 154 -17.95 -3.47 0.17
C SER A 154 -18.39 -4.91 0.47
N SER A 155 -17.44 -5.84 0.60
CA SER A 155 -17.72 -7.23 0.99
C SER A 155 -18.14 -7.39 2.46
N MET A 156 -17.76 -6.44 3.33
CA MET A 156 -18.09 -6.39 4.76
C MET A 156 -19.57 -5.98 4.99
N GLY A 157 -20.49 -6.75 4.43
CA GLY A 157 -21.92 -6.68 4.73
C GLY A 157 -22.27 -7.36 6.07
N PRO A 158 -23.49 -7.17 6.60
CA PRO A 158 -23.94 -7.67 7.91
C PRO A 158 -23.67 -9.17 8.16
N LYS A 159 -23.63 -9.96 7.08
CA LYS A 159 -23.41 -11.41 7.14
C LYS A 159 -22.00 -11.80 7.58
N GLU A 160 -20.97 -10.99 7.36
CA GLU A 160 -19.58 -11.40 7.64
C GLU A 160 -19.19 -11.29 9.11
N TYR A 161 -19.87 -10.42 9.85
CA TYR A 161 -19.67 -10.21 11.28
C TYR A 161 -20.43 -11.22 12.13
N LEU A 162 -21.51 -11.78 11.57
CA LEU A 162 -22.36 -12.77 12.21
C LEU A 162 -21.69 -14.16 12.26
N PHE A 163 -20.73 -14.42 11.38
CA PHE A 163 -19.94 -15.66 11.34
C PHE A 163 -18.48 -15.37 11.70
N MET A 164 -18.18 -15.28 12.99
CA MET A 164 -16.81 -15.10 13.55
C MET A 164 -15.81 -16.22 13.20
N ALA A 165 -16.21 -17.23 12.41
CA ALA A 165 -15.41 -18.40 12.06
C ALA A 165 -14.86 -18.38 10.62
N LYS A 166 -14.84 -17.24 9.92
CA LYS A 166 -14.32 -17.21 8.54
C LYS A 166 -12.79 -17.12 8.51
N LYS A 167 -12.17 -18.08 7.81
CA LYS A 167 -10.74 -18.12 7.42
C LYS A 167 -10.23 -16.72 7.08
N ASN A 168 -9.01 -16.39 7.53
CA ASN A 168 -8.37 -15.09 7.27
C ASN A 168 -8.34 -14.80 5.76
N LYS A 169 -9.24 -13.93 5.27
CA LYS A 169 -9.41 -13.59 3.85
C LYS A 169 -8.12 -13.11 3.18
N ASN A 170 -7.21 -12.50 3.95
CA ASN A 170 -5.93 -12.01 3.43
C ASN A 170 -4.95 -13.16 3.12
N LYS A 171 -5.23 -14.38 3.55
CA LYS A 171 -4.41 -15.58 3.34
C LYS A 171 -5.03 -16.57 2.36
N THR A 172 -6.21 -16.27 1.82
CA THR A 172 -6.89 -17.11 0.85
C THR A 172 -6.75 -16.53 -0.55
N TYR A 173 -6.84 -17.37 -1.58
CA TYR A 173 -6.88 -16.94 -2.97
C TYR A 173 -7.85 -15.78 -3.19
N ASN A 174 -7.42 -14.78 -3.95
CA ASN A 174 -8.26 -13.68 -4.40
C ASN A 174 -8.05 -13.43 -5.91
N PRO A 175 -9.12 -13.45 -6.73
CA PRO A 175 -9.02 -13.25 -8.17
C PRO A 175 -8.43 -11.89 -8.55
N LEU A 176 -8.71 -10.83 -7.76
CA LEU A 176 -8.14 -9.50 -7.98
C LEU A 176 -6.60 -9.52 -7.82
N VAL A 177 -6.11 -10.30 -6.86
CA VAL A 177 -4.67 -10.47 -6.65
C VAL A 177 -4.04 -11.19 -7.83
N ALA A 178 -4.69 -12.24 -8.35
CA ALA A 178 -4.21 -12.95 -9.52
C ALA A 178 -4.15 -12.04 -10.76
N GLU A 179 -5.23 -11.32 -11.06
CA GLU A 179 -5.28 -10.34 -12.16
C GLU A 179 -4.15 -9.31 -12.05
N THR A 180 -3.99 -8.70 -10.88
CA THR A 180 -2.96 -7.69 -10.65
C THR A 180 -1.55 -8.26 -10.78
N TYR A 181 -1.33 -9.49 -10.31
CA TYR A 181 -0.05 -10.16 -10.43
C TYR A 181 0.31 -10.45 -11.89
N TYR A 182 -0.66 -10.82 -12.74
CA TYR A 182 -0.42 -10.98 -14.16
C TYR A 182 0.01 -9.66 -14.82
N ASN A 183 -0.69 -8.55 -14.51
CA ASN A 183 -0.30 -7.22 -15.01
C ASN A 183 1.10 -6.82 -14.53
N TYR A 184 1.46 -7.16 -13.28
CA TYR A 184 2.79 -6.93 -12.74
C TYR A 184 3.87 -7.70 -13.52
N ILE A 185 3.61 -8.97 -13.85
CA ILE A 185 4.53 -9.80 -14.63
C ILE A 185 4.64 -9.33 -16.08
N GLU A 186 3.54 -8.86 -16.67
CA GLU A 186 3.53 -8.26 -18.00
C GLU A 186 4.43 -7.03 -18.05
N LEU A 187 4.28 -6.12 -17.08
CA LEU A 187 5.16 -4.95 -16.97
C LEU A 187 6.64 -5.34 -16.86
N ILE A 188 6.98 -6.35 -16.04
CA ILE A 188 8.37 -6.82 -15.93
C ILE A 188 8.89 -7.34 -17.27
N LYS A 189 8.05 -8.03 -18.05
CA LYS A 189 8.44 -8.56 -19.36
C LYS A 189 8.64 -7.46 -20.40
N GLU A 190 7.91 -6.35 -20.32
CA GLU A 190 8.06 -5.21 -21.23
C GLU A 190 9.42 -4.49 -21.07
N GLU A 191 10.07 -4.63 -19.90
CA GLU A 191 11.35 -3.98 -19.60
C GLU A 191 12.58 -4.81 -20.02
N ILE A 192 12.42 -6.13 -20.22
CA ILE A 192 13.48 -7.07 -20.63
C ILE A 192 13.60 -7.14 -22.15
#